data_AF-A0A9W6TSR7-F1
#
_entry.id   AF-A0A9W6TSR7-F1
#
_cell.length_a   1.000
_cell.length_b   1.000
_cell.length_c   1.000
_cell.angle_alpha   90.00
_cell.angle_beta   90.00
_cell.angle_gamma   90.00
#
_symmetry.space_group_name_H-M   'P 1'
#
loop_
_entity.id
_entity.type
_entity.pdbx_description
1 polymer ?
#
loop_
_entity_poly.entity_id
_entity_poly.type
_entity_poly.pdbx_seq_one_letter_code
_entity_poly.pdbx_strand_id
1 'polypeptide(L)'
;MYSVHCRHDFIAHDASMVHTDAYFGVDPMTVNMTLADDVLARADLTGKINTTAIAQDRALLCETSNPECNFNDQAKLAAFSEAALLLLGFGQGDFVSADHAWSFLVEEQIPNDYVKAAEPLTSAIIGAKVAELQS
;
A
#
# COMPACT_ATOMS: atom_id res chain seq x y z
N MET A 1 10.52 21.27 6.13
CA MET A 1 9.70 21.75 4.99
C MET A 1 8.83 20.57 4.59
N TYR A 2 7.57 20.54 5.01
CA TYR A 2 6.67 19.43 4.67
C TYR A 2 6.34 19.52 3.17
N SER A 3 6.56 18.43 2.43
CA SER A 3 6.13 18.32 1.04
C SER A 3 4.61 18.37 0.97
N VAL A 4 4.04 18.95 -0.09
CA VAL A 4 2.59 19.13 -0.28
C VAL A 4 1.82 17.78 -0.25
N HIS A 5 2.50 16.67 -0.55
CA HIS A 5 1.94 15.32 -0.49
C HIS A 5 1.83 14.75 0.94
N CYS A 6 2.56 15.32 1.91
CA CYS A 6 2.58 14.86 3.31
C CYS A 6 1.48 15.49 4.18
N ARG A 7 0.56 16.25 3.57
CA ARG A 7 -0.56 16.82 4.32
C ARG A 7 -1.54 15.70 4.63
N HIS A 8 -1.60 15.35 5.92
CA HIS A 8 -2.58 14.43 6.47
C HIS A 8 -4.01 14.84 6.07
N ASP A 9 -4.83 13.86 5.71
CA ASP A 9 -6.21 13.99 5.21
C ASP A 9 -6.37 14.66 3.82
N PHE A 10 -5.30 14.81 3.05
CA PHE A 10 -5.40 15.25 1.64
C PHE A 10 -5.03 14.14 0.65
N ILE A 11 -3.84 13.55 0.81
CA ILE A 11 -3.36 12.37 0.07
C ILE A 11 -2.83 11.34 1.07
N ALA A 12 -1.97 11.77 1.99
CA ALA A 12 -1.55 10.95 3.11
C ALA A 12 -2.74 10.66 4.05
N HIS A 13 -2.91 9.39 4.41
CA HIS A 13 -4.01 8.91 5.24
C HIS A 13 -3.48 7.91 6.30
N ASP A 14 -4.26 7.73 7.37
CA ASP A 14 -4.01 6.69 8.36
C ASP A 14 -4.17 5.28 7.76
N ALA A 15 -3.64 4.28 8.44
CA ALA A 15 -3.64 2.89 7.99
C ALA A 15 -2.89 2.66 6.66
N SER A 16 -1.89 3.51 6.38
CA SER A 16 -0.94 3.34 5.27
C SER A 16 -0.20 2.00 5.33
N MET A 17 0.13 1.39 4.18
CA MET A 17 0.76 0.06 4.12
C MET A 17 2.05 -0.04 4.94
N VAL A 18 2.98 0.90 4.75
CA VAL A 18 4.33 0.89 5.34
C VAL A 18 4.67 2.15 6.12
N HIS A 19 3.70 3.05 6.34
CA HIS A 19 3.92 4.32 7.03
C HIS A 19 3.14 4.38 8.34
N THR A 20 3.72 5.05 9.33
CA THR A 20 3.08 5.24 10.64
C THR A 20 2.03 6.35 10.54
N ASP A 21 0.87 6.13 11.15
CA ASP A 21 -0.18 7.14 11.28
C ASP A 21 0.36 8.45 11.89
N ALA A 22 -0.14 9.59 11.39
CA ALA A 22 0.37 10.91 11.75
C ALA A 22 0.23 11.20 13.26
N TYR A 23 -0.76 10.58 13.91
CA TYR A 23 -1.00 10.67 15.35
C TYR A 23 0.25 10.40 16.20
N PHE A 24 1.09 9.45 15.79
CA PHE A 24 2.27 9.05 16.58
C PHE A 24 3.44 10.05 16.48
N GLY A 25 3.28 11.16 15.74
CA GLY A 25 4.27 12.24 15.66
C GLY A 25 5.55 11.85 14.92
N VAL A 26 5.53 10.72 14.20
CA VAL A 26 6.58 10.29 13.28
C VAL A 26 6.36 10.97 11.93
N ASP A 27 7.42 11.23 11.19
CA ASP A 27 7.27 11.69 9.80
C ASP A 27 6.51 10.62 9.00
N PRO A 28 5.31 10.91 8.47
CA PRO A 28 4.48 9.93 7.76
C PRO A 28 5.10 9.48 6.43
N MET A 29 6.22 10.07 5.99
CA MET A 29 6.98 9.62 4.83
C MET A 29 8.12 8.66 5.19
N THR A 30 8.37 8.41 6.47
CA THR A 30 9.40 7.44 6.89
C THR A 30 8.81 6.04 6.87
N VAL A 31 9.42 5.16 6.07
CA VAL A 31 9.09 3.73 6.06
C VAL A 31 9.24 3.16 7.47
N ASN A 32 8.18 2.54 7.96
CA ASN A 32 8.18 1.80 9.21
C ASN A 32 8.45 0.32 8.90
N MET A 33 9.65 -0.14 9.27
CA MET A 33 10.09 -1.51 8.99
C MET A 33 9.19 -2.58 9.59
N THR A 34 8.61 -2.35 10.77
CA THR A 34 7.65 -3.31 11.37
C THR A 34 6.41 -3.48 10.49
N LEU A 35 5.96 -2.38 9.86
CA LEU A 35 4.81 -2.39 8.97
C LEU A 35 5.15 -3.00 7.60
N ALA A 36 6.36 -2.73 7.10
CA ALA A 36 6.88 -3.38 5.91
C ALA A 36 7.01 -4.89 6.10
N ASP A 37 7.60 -5.33 7.21
CA ASP A 37 7.74 -6.75 7.56
C ASP A 37 6.36 -7.42 7.67
N ASP A 38 5.37 -6.74 8.26
CA ASP A 38 3.99 -7.25 8.33
C ASP A 38 3.39 -7.48 6.94
N VAL A 39 3.54 -6.53 6.01
CA VAL A 39 3.07 -6.69 4.62
C VAL A 39 3.78 -7.85 3.92
N LEU A 40 5.11 -7.93 4.05
CA LEU A 40 5.92 -8.97 3.42
C LEU A 40 5.67 -10.37 3.99
N ALA A 41 5.37 -10.47 5.29
CA ALA A 41 5.04 -11.73 5.94
C ALA A 41 3.74 -12.36 5.42
N ARG A 42 2.92 -11.60 4.68
CA ARG A 42 1.70 -12.09 4.02
C ARG A 42 1.98 -12.85 2.72
N ALA A 43 3.25 -12.89 2.28
CA ALA A 43 3.64 -13.66 1.11
C ALA A 43 3.39 -15.17 1.33
N ASP A 44 2.92 -15.85 0.29
CA ASP A 44 2.76 -17.30 0.30
C ASP A 44 4.11 -18.03 0.27
N LEU A 45 4.07 -19.38 0.28
CA LEU A 45 5.28 -20.22 0.22
C LEU A 45 6.12 -20.03 -1.06
N THR A 46 5.58 -19.35 -2.08
CA THR A 46 6.27 -19.01 -3.32
C THR A 46 6.78 -17.55 -3.33
N GLY A 47 6.64 -16.83 -2.22
CA GLY A 47 7.09 -15.45 -2.07
C GLY A 47 6.16 -14.43 -2.74
N LYS A 48 4.88 -14.76 -2.91
CA LYS A 48 3.90 -13.88 -3.58
C LYS A 48 2.86 -13.33 -2.62
N ILE A 49 2.61 -12.04 -2.70
CA ILE A 49 1.53 -11.35 -1.99
C ILE A 49 0.39 -11.16 -3.00
N ASN A 50 -0.72 -11.89 -2.82
CA ASN A 50 -1.86 -11.85 -3.74
C ASN A 50 -2.90 -10.77 -3.37
N THR A 51 -3.93 -10.61 -4.19
CA THR A 51 -5.06 -9.68 -3.95
C THR A 51 -5.60 -9.77 -2.52
N THR A 52 -5.93 -10.98 -2.03
CA THR A 52 -6.50 -11.16 -0.69
C THR A 52 -5.51 -10.77 0.42
N ALA A 53 -4.24 -11.11 0.26
CA ALA A 53 -3.19 -10.83 1.23
C ALA A 53 -2.88 -9.32 1.33
N ILE A 54 -2.80 -8.62 0.20
CA ILE A 54 -2.54 -7.17 0.19
C ILE A 54 -3.78 -6.37 0.61
N ALA A 55 -4.99 -6.88 0.35
CA ALA A 55 -6.25 -6.28 0.79
C ALA A 55 -6.46 -6.37 2.31
N GLN A 56 -5.67 -7.15 3.05
CA GLN A 56 -5.79 -7.22 4.50
C GLN A 56 -5.63 -5.83 5.10
N ASP A 57 -6.77 -5.30 5.52
CA ASP A 57 -6.97 -3.93 5.92
C ASP A 57 -6.26 -3.66 7.25
N ARG A 58 -5.51 -2.57 7.25
CA ARG A 58 -4.83 -2.06 8.45
C ARG A 58 -5.77 -1.28 9.36
N ALA A 59 -7.04 -1.10 8.97
CA ALA A 59 -8.08 -0.48 9.77
C ALA A 59 -8.10 -1.00 11.22
N LEU A 60 -8.02 -2.32 11.42
CA LEU A 60 -8.03 -2.88 12.77
C LEU A 60 -6.84 -2.38 13.62
N LEU A 61 -5.64 -2.31 13.03
CA LEU A 61 -4.47 -1.82 13.75
C LEU A 61 -4.60 -0.31 14.04
N CYS A 62 -5.08 0.47 13.08
CA CYS A 62 -5.37 1.89 13.25
C CYS A 62 -6.39 2.10 14.38
N GLU A 63 -7.56 1.46 14.30
CA GLU A 63 -8.66 1.58 15.26
C GLU A 63 -8.29 1.13 16.68
N THR A 64 -7.37 0.17 16.82
CA THR A 64 -6.97 -0.36 18.15
C THR A 64 -5.80 0.38 18.79
N SER A 65 -4.95 1.04 17.99
CA SER A 65 -3.72 1.67 18.49
C SER A 65 -3.69 3.20 18.39
N ASN A 66 -4.43 3.77 17.45
CA ASN A 66 -4.53 5.21 17.21
C ASN A 66 -5.92 5.72 17.68
N PRO A 67 -6.01 6.44 18.82
CA PRO A 67 -7.28 6.98 19.32
C PRO A 67 -7.88 8.07 18.42
N GLU A 68 -7.12 8.58 17.46
CA GLU A 68 -7.55 9.56 16.46
C GLU A 68 -7.67 8.94 15.06
N CYS A 69 -7.66 7.60 14.96
CA CYS A 69 -7.71 6.86 13.68
C CYS A 69 -8.81 7.40 12.77
N ASN A 70 -8.42 7.90 11.59
CA ASN A 70 -9.33 8.38 10.56
C ASN A 70 -9.22 7.53 9.28
N PHE A 71 -9.97 6.42 9.26
CA PHE A 71 -10.05 5.53 8.10
C PHE A 71 -11.41 5.60 7.39
N ASN A 72 -11.77 6.81 6.95
CA ASN A 72 -13.01 7.11 6.23
C ASN A 72 -13.00 6.58 4.78
N ASP A 73 -14.12 6.75 4.04
CA ASP A 73 -14.26 6.24 2.67
C ASP A 73 -13.20 6.77 1.70
N GLN A 74 -12.72 8.00 1.89
CA GLN A 74 -11.65 8.58 1.08
C GLN A 74 -10.29 7.92 1.39
N ALA A 75 -9.98 7.72 2.67
CA ALA A 75 -8.77 7.01 3.10
C ALA A 75 -8.76 5.55 2.63
N LYS A 76 -9.91 4.86 2.72
CA LYS A 76 -10.09 3.51 2.17
C LYS A 76 -9.85 3.48 0.67
N LEU A 77 -10.46 4.39 -0.08
CA LEU A 77 -10.28 4.45 -1.53
C LEU A 77 -8.81 4.68 -1.90
N ALA A 78 -8.10 5.57 -1.19
CA ALA A 78 -6.68 5.81 -1.39
C ALA A 78 -5.86 4.55 -1.09
N ALA A 79 -6.03 3.94 0.08
CA ALA A 79 -5.31 2.73 0.50
C ALA A 79 -5.47 1.57 -0.50
N PHE A 80 -6.71 1.30 -0.93
CA PHE A 80 -6.96 0.24 -1.92
C PHE A 80 -6.45 0.61 -3.32
N SER A 81 -6.44 1.90 -3.69
CA SER A 81 -5.85 2.34 -4.96
C SER A 81 -4.34 2.15 -4.96
N GLU A 82 -3.67 2.41 -3.85
CA GLU A 82 -2.23 2.17 -3.68
C GLU A 82 -1.90 0.68 -3.75
N ALA A 83 -2.68 -0.17 -3.08
CA ALA A 83 -2.55 -1.62 -3.18
C ALA A 83 -2.79 -2.14 -4.62
N ALA A 84 -3.81 -1.61 -5.31
CA ALA A 84 -4.07 -1.94 -6.71
C ALA A 84 -2.90 -1.52 -7.62
N LEU A 85 -2.33 -0.34 -7.40
CA LEU A 85 -1.16 0.15 -8.13
C LEU A 85 0.07 -0.71 -7.88
N LEU A 86 0.28 -1.20 -6.66
CA LEU A 86 1.37 -2.12 -6.35
C LEU A 86 1.23 -3.43 -7.15
N LEU A 87 0.04 -4.05 -7.13
CA LEU A 87 -0.24 -5.29 -7.84
C LEU A 87 -0.16 -5.16 -9.37
N LEU A 88 -0.77 -4.11 -9.93
CA LEU A 88 -0.84 -3.90 -11.37
C LEU A 88 0.46 -3.31 -11.94
N GLY A 89 1.11 -2.43 -11.17
CA GLY A 89 2.25 -1.64 -11.60
C GLY A 89 3.58 -2.35 -11.40
N PHE A 90 3.73 -3.09 -10.31
CA PHE A 90 4.97 -3.81 -9.94
C PHE A 90 4.79 -5.32 -9.81
N GLY A 91 3.56 -5.82 -9.89
CA GLY A 91 3.25 -7.24 -9.89
C GLY A 91 2.84 -7.78 -11.27
N GLN A 92 2.04 -8.83 -11.25
CA GLN A 92 1.42 -9.44 -12.44
C GLN A 92 -0.12 -9.25 -12.45
N GLY A 93 -0.61 -8.26 -11.71
CA GLY A 93 -2.03 -7.91 -11.61
C GLY A 93 -2.75 -8.53 -10.42
N ASP A 94 -2.57 -9.83 -10.18
CA ASP A 94 -3.23 -10.54 -9.06
C ASP A 94 -2.30 -10.85 -7.91
N PHE A 95 -0.99 -10.62 -8.11
CA PHE A 95 0.02 -10.72 -7.08
C PHE A 95 1.22 -9.82 -7.39
N VAL A 96 1.99 -9.52 -6.35
CA VAL A 96 3.35 -8.95 -6.43
C VAL A 96 4.32 -9.88 -5.69
N SER A 97 5.57 -10.01 -6.14
CA SER A 97 6.57 -10.76 -5.36
C SER A 97 6.99 -9.95 -4.12
N ALA A 98 7.36 -10.64 -3.05
CA ALA A 98 7.88 -10.00 -1.84
C ALA A 98 9.13 -9.15 -2.16
N ASP A 99 9.99 -9.61 -3.07
CA ASP A 99 11.18 -8.87 -3.50
C ASP A 99 10.82 -7.59 -4.25
N HIS A 100 9.84 -7.62 -5.16
CA HIS A 100 9.36 -6.41 -5.83
C HIS A 100 8.70 -5.44 -4.85
N ALA A 101 7.90 -5.96 -3.92
CA ALA A 101 7.27 -5.15 -2.88
C ALA A 101 8.31 -4.50 -1.96
N TRP A 102 9.34 -5.24 -1.54
CA TRP A 102 10.46 -4.69 -0.75
C TRP A 102 11.22 -3.60 -1.50
N SER A 103 11.66 -3.89 -2.72
CA SER A 103 12.40 -2.94 -3.57
C SER A 103 11.62 -1.63 -3.70
N PHE A 104 10.32 -1.71 -3.98
CA PHE A 104 9.51 -0.51 -4.21
C PHE A 104 9.09 0.21 -2.93
N LEU A 105 8.59 -0.52 -1.92
CA LEU A 105 8.02 0.07 -0.71
C LEU A 105 9.07 0.48 0.33
N VAL A 106 10.23 -0.20 0.37
CA VAL A 106 11.26 0.00 1.40
C VAL A 106 12.49 0.69 0.82
N GLU A 107 12.99 0.19 -0.32
CA GLU A 107 14.21 0.76 -0.92
C GLU A 107 13.92 1.93 -1.85
N GLU A 108 12.63 2.22 -2.10
CA GLU A 108 12.15 3.23 -3.06
C GLU A 108 12.79 3.07 -4.45
N GLN A 109 13.03 1.82 -4.85
CA GLN A 109 13.71 1.43 -6.07
C GLN A 109 12.80 0.61 -6.98
N ILE A 110 12.88 0.90 -8.28
CA ILE A 110 12.28 0.03 -9.30
C ILE A 110 13.07 -1.29 -9.30
N PRO A 111 12.41 -2.46 -9.16
CA PRO A 111 13.10 -3.76 -9.16
C PRO A 111 13.98 -3.94 -10.40
N ASN A 112 15.15 -4.56 -10.25
CA ASN A 112 16.13 -4.68 -11.34
C ASN A 112 15.63 -5.51 -12.54
N ASP A 113 14.74 -6.47 -12.28
CA ASP A 113 14.08 -7.32 -13.27
C ASP A 113 12.68 -6.82 -13.63
N TYR A 114 12.34 -5.58 -13.24
CA TYR A 114 11.07 -4.95 -13.58
C TYR A 114 10.84 -4.91 -15.09
N VAL A 115 9.67 -5.40 -15.50
CA VAL A 115 9.17 -5.27 -16.87
C VAL A 115 7.94 -4.38 -16.85
N LYS A 116 8.02 -3.25 -17.56
CA LYS A 116 6.89 -2.34 -17.71
C LYS A 116 5.70 -3.04 -18.37
N ALA A 117 4.49 -2.77 -17.87
CA ALA A 117 3.26 -3.22 -18.49
C ALA A 117 3.19 -2.78 -19.98
N ALA A 118 2.77 -3.71 -20.84
CA ALA A 118 2.62 -3.46 -22.27
C ALA A 118 1.52 -2.43 -22.56
N GLU A 119 0.45 -2.47 -21.77
CA GLU A 119 -0.68 -1.57 -21.86
C GLU A 119 -0.64 -0.51 -20.74
N PRO A 120 -1.11 0.72 -21.01
CA PRO A 120 -1.22 1.75 -19.97
C PRO A 120 -2.17 1.32 -18.84
N LEU A 121 -1.75 1.54 -17.59
CA LEU A 121 -2.65 1.45 -16.44
C LEU A 121 -3.57 2.67 -16.42
N THR A 122 -4.84 2.47 -16.75
CA THR A 122 -5.86 3.52 -16.76
C THR A 122 -6.63 3.54 -15.44
N SER A 123 -7.32 4.65 -15.15
CA SER A 123 -8.20 4.75 -13.99
C SER A 123 -9.30 3.68 -13.97
N ALA A 124 -9.77 3.23 -15.13
CA ALA A 124 -10.75 2.15 -15.24
C ALA A 124 -10.17 0.79 -14.78
N ILE A 125 -8.93 0.49 -15.15
CA ILE A 125 -8.23 -0.75 -14.74
C ILE A 125 -7.98 -0.73 -13.23
N ILE A 126 -7.49 0.40 -12.70
CA ILE A 126 -7.24 0.57 -11.27
C ILE A 126 -8.56 0.44 -10.49
N GLY A 127 -9.61 1.14 -10.93
CA GLY A 127 -10.92 1.08 -10.28
C GLY A 127 -11.53 -0.32 -10.25
N ALA A 128 -11.34 -1.12 -11.31
CA ALA A 128 -11.77 -2.52 -11.32
C ALA A 128 -11.01 -3.37 -10.29
N LYS A 129 -9.70 -3.17 -10.16
CA LYS A 129 -8.89 -3.87 -9.15
C LYS A 129 -9.21 -3.42 -7.73
N VAL A 130 -9.51 -2.13 -7.51
CA VAL A 130 -10.01 -1.63 -6.21
C VAL A 130 -11.32 -2.31 -5.82
N ALA A 131 -12.26 -2.44 -6.75
CA ALA A 131 -13.52 -3.13 -6.47
C ALA A 131 -13.33 -4.61 -6.11
N GLU A 132 -12.34 -5.29 -6.70
CA GLU A 132 -11.94 -6.65 -6.34
C GLU A 132 -11.27 -6.73 -4.95
N LEU A 133 -10.43 -5.75 -4.60
CA LEU A 133 -9.80 -5.70 -3.27
C LEU A 133 -10.81 -5.45 -2.13
N GLN A 134 -11.97 -4.88 -2.45
CA GLN A 134 -13.03 -4.56 -1.50
C GLN A 134 -14.12 -5.65 -1.40
N SER A 135 -14.06 -6.70 -2.23
CA SER A 135 -15.05 -7.78 -2.29
C SER A 135 -14.72 -8.93 -1.36
#